data_AF-A0A3P6E525-F1
#
_entry.id   AF-A0A3P6E525-F1
#
_cell.length_a   1.000
_cell.length_b   1.000
_cell.length_c   1.000
_cell.angle_alpha   90.00
_cell.angle_beta   90.00
_cell.angle_gamma   90.00
#
_symmetry.space_group_name_H-M   'P 1'
#
loop_
_entity.id
_entity.type
_entity.pdbx_description
1 polymer ?
#
loop_
_entity_poly.entity_id
_entity_poly.type
_entity_poly.pdbx_seq_one_letter_code
_entity_poly.pdbx_strand_id
1 'polypeptide(L)'
;IHGSLTDSDLCYGGPLNLPKRDFESYILPEMENVMVQNLGSSNGVEVKIYILEEGYEADDYTITLIKKTSYKFIAGWSNIAKAKGYITGDEIGLLWDKIAENSFFVL
;
A
#
# COMPACT_ATOMS: atom_id res chain seq x y z
N ILE A 1 0.26 -2.36 9.94
CA ILE A 1 -1.16 -1.94 9.95
C ILE A 1 -1.98 -3.02 9.24
N HIS A 2 -3.22 -3.30 9.64
CA HIS A 2 -4.02 -4.38 9.06
C HIS A 2 -5.39 -3.87 8.64
N GLY A 3 -6.03 -4.53 7.68
CA GLY A 3 -7.41 -4.26 7.32
C GLY A 3 -8.01 -5.28 6.37
N SER A 4 -9.32 -5.43 6.48
CA SER A 4 -10.14 -6.24 5.56
C SER A 4 -10.40 -5.49 4.27
N LEU A 5 -10.22 -6.16 3.14
CA LEU A 5 -10.48 -5.61 1.81
C LEU A 5 -11.98 -5.47 1.57
N THR A 6 -12.39 -4.32 1.03
CA THR A 6 -13.78 -4.04 0.66
C THR A 6 -13.97 -4.13 -0.86
N ASP A 7 -15.22 -4.21 -1.32
CA ASP A 7 -15.56 -4.11 -2.75
C ASP A 7 -14.97 -2.85 -3.41
N SER A 8 -14.86 -1.76 -2.64
CA SER A 8 -14.30 -0.50 -3.15
C SER A 8 -12.80 -0.56 -3.39
N ASP A 9 -12.08 -1.34 -2.58
CA ASP A 9 -10.64 -1.55 -2.75
C ASP A 9 -10.39 -2.48 -3.94
N LEU A 10 -11.32 -3.38 -4.27
CA LEU A 10 -11.17 -4.38 -5.34
C LEU A 10 -11.78 -3.95 -6.68
N CYS A 11 -12.48 -2.82 -6.74
CA CYS A 11 -13.10 -2.36 -7.99
C CYS A 11 -12.04 -2.01 -9.06
N TYR A 12 -12.42 -2.07 -10.34
CA TYR A 12 -11.51 -1.80 -11.44
C TYR A 12 -10.96 -0.36 -11.37
N GLY A 13 -9.63 -0.22 -11.26
CA GLY A 13 -8.97 1.08 -11.06
C GLY A 13 -9.23 1.70 -9.68
N GLY A 14 -9.84 0.96 -8.76
CA GLY A 14 -10.12 1.37 -7.39
C GLY A 14 -8.84 1.52 -6.56
N PRO A 15 -8.77 2.53 -5.67
CA PRO A 15 -7.67 2.65 -4.74
C PRO A 15 -7.84 1.72 -3.52
N LEU A 16 -6.73 1.27 -2.94
CA LEU A 16 -6.75 0.74 -1.58
C LEU A 16 -6.73 1.90 -0.59
N ASN A 17 -7.74 1.99 0.28
CA ASN A 17 -7.76 2.99 1.35
C ASN A 17 -6.99 2.48 2.56
N LEU A 18 -5.99 3.23 3.01
CA LEU A 18 -5.18 2.84 4.16
C LEU A 18 -5.80 3.35 5.46
N PRO A 19 -5.76 2.57 6.56
CA PRO A 19 -6.22 3.01 7.88
C PRO A 19 -5.48 4.27 8.34
N LYS A 20 -6.13 5.44 8.24
CA LYS A 20 -5.49 6.75 8.44
C LYS A 20 -4.75 6.86 9.78
N ARG A 21 -5.40 6.50 10.88
CA ARG A 21 -4.85 6.64 12.23
C ARG A 21 -3.58 5.81 12.39
N ASP A 22 -3.64 4.55 11.96
CA ASP A 22 -2.52 3.62 12.12
C ASP A 22 -1.38 3.99 11.16
N PHE A 23 -1.70 4.43 9.94
CA PHE A 23 -0.72 4.93 9.00
C PHE A 23 0.02 6.15 9.55
N GLU A 24 -0.71 7.11 10.13
CA GLU A 24 -0.14 8.30 10.76
C GLU A 24 0.72 7.96 12.00
N SER A 25 0.35 6.91 12.74
CA SER A 25 1.02 6.54 13.99
C SER A 25 2.22 5.62 13.81
N TYR A 26 2.19 4.73 12.82
CA TYR A 26 3.15 3.64 12.70
C TYR A 26 3.94 3.62 11.40
N ILE A 27 3.45 4.25 10.33
CA ILE A 27 4.11 4.24 9.02
C ILE A 27 4.79 5.58 8.74
N LEU A 28 4.06 6.70 8.82
CA LEU A 28 4.61 8.02 8.52
C LEU A 28 5.89 8.36 9.28
N PRO A 29 6.05 8.06 10.58
CA PRO A 29 7.27 8.38 11.30
C PRO A 29 8.51 7.63 10.79
N GLU A 30 8.31 6.49 10.12
CA GLU A 30 9.40 5.67 9.57
C GLU A 30 9.71 6.00 8.10
N MET A 31 8.89 6.84 7.45
CA MET A 31 9.12 7.28 6.08
C MET A 31 10.11 8.44 6.03
N GLU A 32 10.92 8.51 4.96
CA GLU A 32 11.81 9.64 4.70
C GLU A 32 11.02 10.96 4.59
N ASN A 33 11.54 12.03 5.20
CA ASN A 33 10.87 13.34 5.24
C ASN A 33 10.48 13.87 3.85
N VAL A 34 11.34 13.66 2.85
CA VAL A 34 11.08 14.07 1.47
C VAL A 34 9.89 13.32 0.86
N MET A 35 9.73 12.03 1.18
CA MET A 35 8.58 11.24 0.74
C MET A 35 7.31 11.76 1.40
N VAL A 36 7.34 11.97 2.73
CA VAL A 36 6.19 12.49 3.49
C VAL A 36 5.70 13.82 2.93
N GLN A 37 6.62 14.74 2.58
CA GLN A 37 6.27 16.02 1.95
C GLN A 37 5.63 15.84 0.57
N ASN A 38 6.12 14.87 -0.22
CA ASN A 38 5.63 14.61 -1.56
C ASN A 38 4.31 13.83 -1.62
N LEU A 39 3.86 13.21 -0.51
CA LEU A 39 2.57 12.52 -0.44
C LEU A 39 1.39 13.42 -0.81
N GLY A 40 1.47 14.71 -0.50
CA GLY A 40 0.43 15.70 -0.82
C GLY A 40 0.51 16.29 -2.23
N SER A 41 1.51 15.89 -3.03
CA SER A 41 1.66 16.36 -4.41
C SER A 41 0.61 15.72 -5.33
N SER A 42 0.43 16.29 -6.53
CA SER A 42 -0.46 15.71 -7.55
C SER A 42 -0.05 14.30 -7.98
N ASN A 43 1.24 13.97 -7.86
CA ASN A 43 1.82 12.72 -8.35
C ASN A 43 2.03 11.69 -7.23
N GLY A 44 1.94 12.10 -5.96
CA GLY A 44 2.24 11.23 -4.82
C GLY A 44 3.70 10.81 -4.76
N VAL A 45 3.92 9.61 -4.23
CA VAL A 45 5.23 8.96 -4.14
C VAL A 45 5.10 7.53 -4.64
N GLU A 46 6.03 7.12 -5.51
CA GLU A 46 6.15 5.72 -5.91
C GLU A 46 6.86 4.94 -4.81
N VAL A 47 6.28 3.79 -4.43
CA VAL A 47 6.82 2.87 -3.44
C VAL A 47 6.77 1.46 -4.01
N LYS A 48 7.67 0.58 -3.55
CA LYS A 48 7.58 -0.84 -3.90
C LYS A 48 6.70 -1.58 -2.90
N ILE A 49 6.04 -2.62 -3.38
CA ILE A 49 5.28 -3.59 -2.61
C ILE A 49 5.94 -4.94 -2.81
N TYR A 50 6.31 -5.59 -1.72
CA TYR A 50 6.76 -6.96 -1.67
C TYR A 50 5.68 -7.82 -1.03
N ILE A 51 5.23 -8.86 -1.72
CA ILE A 51 4.17 -9.75 -1.22
C ILE A 51 4.83 -10.99 -0.60
N LEU A 52 4.56 -11.23 0.68
CA LEU A 52 5.08 -12.35 1.44
C LEU A 52 3.96 -13.39 1.64
N GLU A 53 3.71 -14.19 0.61
CA GLU A 53 2.80 -15.34 0.69
C GLU A 53 3.61 -16.63 0.86
N GLU A 54 3.10 -17.57 1.67
CA GLU A 54 3.81 -18.82 2.00
C GLU A 54 4.23 -19.57 0.72
N GLY A 55 5.53 -19.67 0.48
CA GLY A 55 6.12 -20.55 -0.54
C GLY A 55 6.34 -19.96 -1.94
N TYR A 56 6.09 -18.67 -2.17
CA TYR A 56 6.32 -18.02 -3.48
C TYR A 56 7.44 -16.98 -3.43
N GLU A 57 8.17 -16.84 -4.55
CA GLU A 57 9.09 -15.73 -4.77
C GLU A 57 8.34 -14.40 -4.58
N ALA A 58 8.97 -13.46 -3.89
CA ALA A 58 8.39 -12.14 -3.63
C ALA A 58 8.22 -11.40 -4.96
N ASP A 59 7.00 -11.41 -5.51
CA ASP A 59 6.65 -10.52 -6.61
C ASP A 59 6.81 -9.08 -6.12
N ASP A 60 7.63 -8.29 -6.81
CA ASP A 60 7.75 -6.87 -6.57
C ASP A 60 6.80 -6.09 -7.48
N TYR A 61 6.04 -5.19 -6.86
CA TYR A 61 5.15 -4.28 -7.58
C TYR A 61 5.53 -2.84 -7.26
N THR A 62 5.39 -1.95 -8.24
CA THR A 62 5.45 -0.51 -7.98
C THR A 62 4.04 0.04 -7.87
N ILE A 63 3.81 0.87 -6.85
CA ILE A 63 2.52 1.48 -6.57
C ILE A 63 2.68 2.96 -6.22
N THR A 64 1.70 3.78 -6.56
CA THR A 64 1.69 5.18 -6.13
C THR A 64 0.90 5.33 -4.83
N LEU A 65 1.59 5.83 -3.79
CA LEU A 65 1.03 6.23 -2.51
C LEU A 65 0.75 7.74 -2.51
N ILE A 66 -0.48 8.11 -2.19
CA ILE A 66 -0.92 9.52 -2.11
C ILE A 66 -1.58 9.84 -0.77
N LYS A 67 -1.51 11.10 -0.37
CA LYS A 67 -2.32 11.71 0.69
C LYS A 67 -3.27 12.75 0.08
N LYS A 68 -4.57 12.41 0.02
CA LYS A 68 -5.64 13.38 -0.22
C LYS A 68 -6.36 13.67 1.10
N THR A 69 -7.64 13.29 1.22
CA THR A 69 -8.36 13.29 2.50
C THR A 69 -7.93 12.15 3.42
N SER A 70 -7.45 11.05 2.84
CA SER A 70 -6.83 9.89 3.47
C SER A 70 -5.63 9.40 2.66
N TYR A 71 -4.89 8.44 3.22
CA TYR A 71 -3.78 7.75 2.56
C TYR A 71 -4.31 6.63 1.69
N LYS A 72 -3.81 6.52 0.46
CA LYS A 72 -4.29 5.54 -0.50
C LYS A 72 -3.18 5.02 -1.40
N PHE A 73 -3.27 3.75 -1.75
CA PHE A 73 -2.60 3.25 -2.95
C PHE A 73 -3.55 3.38 -4.14
N ILE A 74 -3.06 3.93 -5.26
CA ILE A 74 -3.89 4.19 -6.46
C ILE A 74 -3.39 3.38 -7.66
N ALA A 75 -2.40 3.88 -8.40
CA ALA A 75 -1.86 3.24 -9.58
C ALA A 75 -1.06 2.01 -9.18
N GLY A 76 -1.52 0.82 -9.57
CA GLY A 76 -0.89 -0.48 -9.29
C GLY A 76 -1.74 -1.43 -8.44
N TRP A 77 -2.56 -0.91 -7.50
CA TRP A 77 -3.30 -1.74 -6.55
C TRP A 77 -4.22 -2.76 -7.24
N SER A 78 -5.10 -2.30 -8.14
CA SER A 78 -6.04 -3.20 -8.83
C SER A 78 -5.35 -4.31 -9.64
N ASN A 79 -4.13 -4.08 -10.13
CA ASN A 79 -3.34 -5.11 -10.81
C ASN A 79 -2.82 -6.15 -9.82
N ILE A 80 -2.32 -5.71 -8.66
CA ILE A 80 -1.89 -6.58 -7.57
C ILE A 80 -3.04 -7.44 -7.09
N ALA A 81 -4.16 -6.81 -6.72
CA ALA A 81 -5.33 -7.50 -6.21
C ALA A 81 -5.85 -8.56 -7.18
N LYS A 82 -5.87 -8.24 -8.48
CA LYS A 82 -6.24 -9.20 -9.54
C LYS A 82 -5.22 -10.32 -9.71
N ALA A 83 -3.93 -10.01 -9.68
CA ALA A 83 -2.85 -11.00 -9.85
C ALA A 83 -2.80 -11.99 -8.69
N LYS A 84 -3.05 -11.53 -7.46
CA LYS A 84 -3.11 -12.36 -6.25
C LYS A 84 -4.48 -12.98 -5.98
N GLY A 85 -5.50 -12.58 -6.75
CA GLY A 85 -6.84 -13.15 -6.63
C GLY A 85 -7.56 -12.76 -5.34
N TYR A 86 -7.22 -11.60 -4.76
CA TYR A 86 -7.87 -11.10 -3.54
C TYR A 86 -9.36 -10.88 -3.75
N ILE A 87 -10.14 -11.21 -2.71
CA ILE A 87 -11.59 -11.08 -2.65
C ILE A 87 -12.01 -10.23 -1.44
N THR A 88 -13.25 -9.77 -1.48
CA THR A 88 -13.83 -8.97 -0.39
C THR A 88 -13.84 -9.80 0.90
N GLY A 89 -13.33 -9.21 1.99
CA GLY A 89 -13.17 -9.87 3.27
C GLY A 89 -11.77 -10.42 3.55
N ASP A 90 -10.90 -10.53 2.54
CA ASP A 90 -9.50 -10.91 2.77
C ASP A 90 -8.80 -9.89 3.66
N GLU A 91 -8.03 -10.39 4.62
CA GLU A 91 -7.23 -9.56 5.52
C GLU A 91 -5.85 -9.35 4.92
N ILE A 92 -5.38 -8.10 4.89
CA ILE A 92 -4.01 -7.78 4.49
C ILE A 92 -3.28 -7.08 5.64
N GLY A 93 -2.02 -7.46 5.84
CA GLY A 93 -1.07 -6.73 6.67
C GLY A 93 -0.16 -5.85 5.82
N LEU A 94 0.13 -4.64 6.28
CA LEU A 94 1.12 -3.74 5.69
C LEU A 94 2.18 -3.37 6.71
N LEU A 95 3.44 -3.61 6.35
CA LEU A 95 4.62 -3.21 7.13
C LEU A 95 5.50 -2.31 6.26
N TRP A 96 5.97 -1.20 6.81
CA TRP A 96 6.99 -0.38 6.16
C TRP A 96 8.38 -0.88 6.52
N ASP A 97 9.23 -1.03 5.51
CA ASP A 97 10.65 -1.33 5.68
C ASP A 97 11.51 -0.22 5.08
N LYS A 98 12.21 0.47 5.99
CA LYS A 98 13.17 1.54 5.66
C LYS A 98 14.49 1.03 5.09
N ILE A 99 14.82 -0.25 5.31
CA ILE A 99 16.07 -0.86 4.84
C ILE A 99 15.91 -1.35 3.40
N ALA A 100 14.77 -1.97 3.09
CA ALA A 100 14.44 -2.46 1.75
C ALA A 100 13.91 -1.33 0.85
N GLU A 101 14.74 -0.34 0.54
CA GLU A 101 14.43 0.71 -0.45
C GLU A 101 13.12 1.50 -0.21
N ASN A 102 12.73 1.72 1.05
CA ASN A 102 11.49 2.43 1.39
C ASN A 102 10.23 1.74 0.81
N SER A 103 10.05 0.48 1.16
CA SER A 103 9.03 -0.39 0.58
C SER A 103 8.02 -0.88 1.61
N PHE A 104 6.86 -1.32 1.13
CA PHE A 104 5.91 -2.05 1.94
C PHE A 104 6.05 -3.56 1.74
N PHE A 105 5.89 -4.30 2.83
CA PHE A 105 5.58 -5.73 2.79
C PHE A 105 4.09 -5.93 2.99
N VAL A 106 3.48 -6.73 2.12
CA VAL A 106 2.12 -7.24 2.26
C VAL A 106 2.20 -8.65 2.84
N LEU A 107 1.52 -8.85 3.97
CA LEU A 107 1.42 -10.10 4.72
C LEU A 107 -0.01 -10.66 4.63
#